data_AF-A0A0S2EX03-F1
#
_entry.id   AF-A0A0S2EX03-F1
#
_cell.length_a   1.000
_cell.length_b   1.000
_cell.length_c   1.000
_cell.angle_alpha   90.00
_cell.angle_beta   90.00
_cell.angle_gamma   90.00
#
_symmetry.space_group_name_H-M   'P 1'
#
loop_
_entity.id
_entity.type
_entity.pdbx_description
1 polymer ?
#
loop_
_entity_poly.entity_id
_entity_poly.type
_entity_poly.pdbx_seq_one_letter_code
_entity_poly.pdbx_strand_id
1 'polypeptide(L)'
;MNRREALRTLAAGSVAGALVGGIAIMATPSAADAAADPCLAFVTGWEEAGEHCGKLLDEDIDGYWESYVRPFEEIATYGTIPAATSAEGAATALRKALAFGDMEQQDANLVRAALAYLEGRA
;
A
#
# COMPACT_ATOMS: atom_id res chain seq x y z
N MET A 1 -8.65 -17.06 -19.78
CA MET A 1 -7.65 -16.51 -18.83
C MET A 1 -8.37 -15.58 -17.88
N ASN A 2 -8.43 -15.96 -16.61
CA ASN A 2 -9.19 -15.23 -15.59
C ASN A 2 -8.37 -14.03 -15.09
N ARG A 3 -9.00 -12.89 -14.75
CA ARG A 3 -8.32 -11.67 -14.24
C ARG A 3 -7.31 -11.96 -13.09
N ARG A 4 -7.56 -13.00 -12.30
CA ARG A 4 -6.66 -13.48 -11.23
C ARG A 4 -5.33 -14.05 -11.76
N GLU A 5 -5.32 -14.66 -12.95
CA GLU A 5 -4.08 -15.13 -13.59
C GLU A 5 -3.27 -13.95 -14.11
N ALA A 6 -3.91 -12.95 -14.73
CA ALA A 6 -3.22 -11.76 -15.22
C ALA A 6 -2.50 -10.97 -14.10
N LEU A 7 -3.13 -10.83 -12.93
CA LEU A 7 -2.52 -10.19 -11.77
C LEU A 7 -1.35 -11.00 -11.19
N ARG A 8 -1.44 -12.34 -11.21
CA ARG A 8 -0.34 -13.22 -10.77
C ARG A 8 0.84 -13.17 -11.75
N THR A 9 0.59 -13.09 -13.05
CA THR A 9 1.65 -12.96 -14.06
C THR A 9 2.34 -11.60 -13.97
N LEU A 10 1.60 -10.53 -13.68
CA LEU A 10 2.17 -9.18 -13.49
C LEU A 10 3.08 -9.12 -12.24
N ALA A 11 2.66 -9.73 -11.13
CA ALA A 11 3.45 -9.80 -9.90
C ALA A 11 4.70 -10.69 -10.03
N ALA A 12 4.63 -11.75 -10.86
CA ALA A 12 5.78 -12.61 -11.13
C ALA A 12 6.77 -12.03 -12.16
N GLY A 13 6.29 -11.17 -13.07
CA GLY A 13 7.10 -10.60 -14.15
C GLY A 13 7.97 -9.40 -13.75
N SER A 14 7.61 -8.66 -12.69
CA SER A 14 8.29 -7.41 -12.31
C SER A 14 9.41 -7.58 -11.28
N VAL A 15 9.58 -8.76 -10.67
CA VAL A 15 10.63 -9.01 -9.66
C VAL A 15 11.97 -9.42 -10.29
N ALA A 16 11.98 -9.90 -11.53
CA ALA A 16 13.20 -10.37 -12.19
C ALA A 16 14.04 -9.27 -12.88
N GLY A 17 13.47 -8.08 -13.11
CA GLY A 17 14.14 -6.99 -13.86
C GLY A 17 14.83 -5.92 -13.01
N ALA A 18 14.48 -5.78 -11.73
CA ALA A 18 14.94 -4.66 -10.90
C ALA A 18 16.18 -5.00 -10.02
N LEU A 19 16.62 -6.26 -9.99
CA LEU A 19 17.68 -6.71 -9.07
C LEU A 19 19.09 -6.82 -9.70
N VAL A 20 19.24 -6.60 -11.01
CA VAL A 20 20.56 -6.70 -11.66
C VAL A 20 20.73 -5.58 -12.69
N GLY A 21 21.08 -4.37 -12.24
CA GLY A 21 21.36 -3.28 -13.16
C GLY A 21 21.74 -1.95 -12.50
N GLY A 22 22.98 -1.84 -12.01
CA GLY A 22 23.68 -0.55 -12.03
C GLY A 22 23.99 0.11 -10.69
N ILE A 23 24.93 -0.46 -9.93
CA ILE A 23 25.85 0.38 -9.14
C ILE A 23 26.84 0.99 -10.14
N ALA A 24 26.79 2.30 -10.35
CA ALA A 24 27.95 3.20 -10.49
C ALA A 24 27.54 4.59 -11.04
N ILE A 25 27.10 5.50 -10.17
CA ILE A 25 27.53 6.92 -10.22
C ILE A 25 27.70 7.38 -8.76
N MET A 26 28.90 7.83 -8.42
CA MET A 26 29.21 8.46 -7.14
C MET A 26 28.43 9.77 -6.97
N ALA A 27 27.55 9.84 -5.96
CA ALA A 27 27.15 11.06 -5.27
C ALA A 27 26.59 10.69 -3.87
N THR A 28 27.40 10.85 -2.83
CA THR A 28 27.01 10.73 -1.42
C THR A 28 26.24 11.98 -0.95
N PRO A 29 25.43 11.90 0.12
CA PRO A 29 24.01 12.22 0.03
C PRO A 29 23.64 13.48 0.81
N SER A 30 22.70 14.25 0.30
CA SER A 30 21.76 14.96 1.17
C SER A 30 20.42 14.27 1.03
N ALA A 31 19.98 13.62 2.10
CA ALA A 31 18.61 13.18 2.31
C ALA A 31 17.67 14.40 2.38
N ALA A 32 17.58 15.13 1.27
CA ALA A 32 16.62 16.18 1.02
C ALA A 32 15.49 15.52 0.23
N ASP A 33 14.55 14.95 0.97
CA ASP A 33 13.18 14.62 0.56
C ASP A 33 13.00 14.11 -0.87
N ALA A 34 13.28 12.83 -1.10
CA ALA A 34 12.30 12.06 -1.85
C ALA A 34 11.05 12.07 -0.97
N ALA A 35 10.10 12.97 -1.26
CA ALA A 35 8.88 13.14 -0.46
C ALA A 35 8.34 11.75 -0.08
N ALA A 36 8.28 11.48 1.23
CA ALA A 36 7.85 10.17 1.73
C ALA A 36 6.54 9.79 1.03
N ASP A 37 6.51 8.62 0.39
CA ASP A 37 5.37 8.19 -0.42
C ASP A 37 4.10 8.23 0.44
N PRO A 38 3.12 9.11 0.13
CA PRO A 38 1.97 9.32 0.98
C PRO A 38 1.03 8.10 0.98
N CYS A 39 1.04 7.30 -0.09
CA CYS A 39 0.32 6.04 -0.14
C CYS A 39 1.00 5.01 0.76
N LEU A 40 2.33 4.93 0.72
CA LEU A 40 3.09 4.04 1.59
C LEU A 40 2.84 4.38 3.07
N ALA A 41 2.97 5.66 3.43
CA ALA A 41 2.72 6.15 4.79
C ALA A 41 1.29 5.83 5.26
N PHE A 42 0.28 6.00 4.39
CA PHE A 42 -1.10 5.65 4.72
C PHE A 42 -1.28 4.16 5.00
N VAL A 43 -0.77 3.28 4.11
CA VAL A 43 -0.97 1.83 4.26
C VAL A 43 -0.18 1.29 5.45
N THR A 44 1.06 1.75 5.67
CA THR A 44 1.86 1.35 6.84
C THR A 44 1.19 1.79 8.14
N GLY A 45 0.69 3.03 8.22
CA GLY A 45 -0.05 3.48 9.40
C GLY A 45 -1.30 2.63 9.69
N TRP A 46 -1.99 2.19 8.65
CA TRP A 46 -3.13 1.27 8.80
C TRP A 46 -2.69 -0.12 9.29
N GLU A 47 -1.59 -0.67 8.76
CA GLU A 47 -1.06 -1.96 9.21
C GLU A 47 -0.60 -1.90 10.67
N GLU A 48 0.09 -0.85 11.08
CA GLU A 48 0.53 -0.64 12.47
C GLU A 48 -0.64 -0.52 13.45
N ALA A 49 -1.69 0.21 13.06
CA ALA A 49 -2.92 0.32 13.85
C ALA A 49 -3.64 -1.04 13.99
N GLY A 50 -3.70 -1.82 12.92
CA GLY A 50 -4.26 -3.18 12.95
C GLY A 50 -3.43 -4.13 13.81
N GLU A 51 -2.10 -4.06 13.74
CA GLU A 51 -1.22 -4.88 14.58
C GLU A 51 -1.38 -4.57 16.08
N HIS A 52 -1.61 -3.29 16.42
CA HIS A 52 -1.88 -2.90 17.80
C HIS A 52 -3.20 -3.49 18.32
N CYS A 53 -4.24 -3.55 17.49
CA CYS A 53 -5.50 -4.20 17.86
C CYS A 53 -5.29 -5.68 18.24
N GLY A 54 -4.46 -6.40 17.48
CA GLY A 54 -4.17 -7.82 17.74
C GLY A 54 -3.42 -8.10 19.06
N LYS A 55 -2.93 -7.06 19.75
CA LYS A 55 -2.21 -7.16 21.03
C LYS A 55 -3.06 -6.75 22.24
N LEU A 56 -4.25 -6.19 22.01
CA LEU A 56 -5.17 -5.73 23.07
C LEU A 56 -6.09 -6.87 23.54
N LEU A 57 -6.62 -6.70 24.76
CA LEU A 57 -7.69 -7.55 25.29
C LEU A 57 -9.04 -7.13 24.68
N ASP A 58 -9.99 -8.08 24.57
CA ASP A 58 -11.30 -7.88 23.91
C ASP A 58 -12.10 -6.68 24.46
N GLU A 59 -11.91 -6.29 25.72
CA GLU A 59 -12.65 -5.16 26.33
C GLU A 59 -12.17 -3.78 25.83
N ASP A 60 -10.91 -3.69 25.39
CA ASP A 60 -10.28 -2.47 24.89
C ASP A 60 -10.19 -2.44 23.35
N ILE A 61 -10.43 -3.59 22.69
CA ILE A 61 -10.23 -3.74 21.25
C ILE A 61 -11.24 -2.91 20.44
N ASP A 62 -12.50 -2.86 20.86
CA ASP A 62 -13.54 -2.14 20.12
C ASP A 62 -13.28 -0.63 20.14
N GLY A 63 -12.96 -0.08 21.31
CA GLY A 63 -12.65 1.34 21.47
C GLY A 63 -11.39 1.77 20.71
N TYR A 64 -10.37 0.92 20.70
CA TYR A 64 -9.15 1.17 19.94
C TYR A 64 -9.39 1.01 18.43
N TRP A 65 -10.10 -0.03 18.00
CA TRP A 65 -10.44 -0.26 16.60
C TRP A 65 -11.21 0.93 16.03
N GLU A 66 -12.25 1.41 16.71
CA GLU A 66 -13.03 2.58 16.28
C GLU A 66 -12.20 3.86 16.22
N SER A 67 -11.21 4.01 17.10
CA SER A 67 -10.41 5.24 17.18
C SER A 67 -9.23 5.26 16.21
N TYR A 68 -8.63 4.10 15.92
CA TYR A 68 -7.34 3.99 15.25
C TYR A 68 -7.37 3.20 13.95
N VAL A 69 -8.28 2.24 13.78
CA VAL A 69 -8.37 1.43 12.55
C VAL A 69 -9.52 1.91 11.66
N ARG A 70 -10.70 2.14 12.24
CA ARG A 70 -11.90 2.61 11.52
C ARG A 70 -11.65 3.83 10.64
N PRO A 71 -10.86 4.87 11.05
CA PRO A 71 -10.60 6.00 10.16
C PRO A 71 -9.89 5.61 8.85
N PHE A 72 -8.97 4.65 8.90
CA PHE A 72 -8.32 4.14 7.68
C PHE A 72 -9.29 3.34 6.83
N GLU A 73 -10.14 2.51 7.45
CA GLU A 73 -11.19 1.77 6.73
C GLU A 73 -12.17 2.71 6.03
N GLU A 74 -12.60 3.78 6.70
CA GLU A 74 -13.50 4.78 6.13
C GLU A 74 -12.86 5.53 4.96
N ILE A 75 -11.60 5.95 5.09
CA ILE A 75 -10.87 6.57 3.97
C ILE A 75 -10.70 5.57 2.81
N ALA A 76 -10.39 4.31 3.11
CA ALA A 76 -10.24 3.29 2.08
C ALA A 76 -11.57 2.97 1.39
N THR A 77 -12.70 3.04 2.11
CA THR A 77 -14.03 2.71 1.58
C THR A 77 -14.68 3.88 0.86
N TYR A 78 -14.65 5.07 1.48
CA TYR A 78 -15.45 6.23 1.07
C TYR A 78 -14.59 7.44 0.68
N GLY A 79 -13.32 7.46 1.06
CA GLY A 79 -12.40 8.57 0.83
C GLY A 79 -11.53 8.42 -0.42
N THR A 80 -10.49 9.26 -0.48
CA THR A 80 -9.45 9.19 -1.51
C THR A 80 -8.15 8.76 -0.85
N ILE A 81 -7.64 7.60 -1.25
CA ILE A 81 -6.31 7.15 -0.87
C ILE A 81 -5.28 7.94 -1.69
N PRO A 82 -4.21 8.48 -1.08
CA PRO A 82 -3.15 9.15 -1.81
C PRO A 82 -2.58 8.26 -2.93
N ALA A 83 -2.24 8.84 -4.07
CA ALA A 83 -1.56 8.11 -5.14
C ALA A 83 -0.17 7.66 -4.68
N ALA A 84 0.23 6.44 -5.04
CA ALA A 84 1.59 5.98 -4.78
C ALA A 84 2.57 6.77 -5.66
N THR A 85 3.66 7.25 -5.06
CA THR A 85 4.73 7.99 -5.77
C THR A 85 6.01 7.16 -5.88
N SER A 86 6.02 5.96 -5.31
CA SER A 86 7.12 5.01 -5.34
C SER A 86 6.65 3.59 -5.69
N ALA A 87 7.57 2.76 -6.17
CA ALA A 87 7.32 1.35 -6.42
C ALA A 87 6.94 0.60 -5.13
N GLU A 88 7.51 0.99 -3.99
CA GLU A 88 7.23 0.41 -2.69
C GLU A 88 5.80 0.72 -2.23
N GLY A 89 5.36 1.98 -2.32
CA GLY A 89 3.98 2.36 -1.99
C GLY A 89 2.96 1.64 -2.87
N ALA A 90 3.22 1.54 -4.17
CA ALA A 90 2.36 0.81 -5.09
C ALA A 90 2.28 -0.69 -4.74
N ALA A 91 3.43 -1.33 -4.46
CA ALA A 91 3.46 -2.75 -4.07
C ALA A 91 2.77 -3.01 -2.72
N THR A 92 2.95 -2.12 -1.75
CA THR A 92 2.32 -2.24 -0.42
C THR A 92 0.80 -2.07 -0.50
N ALA A 93 0.30 -1.10 -1.27
CA ALA A 93 -1.13 -0.93 -1.51
C ALA A 93 -1.75 -2.15 -2.20
N LEU A 94 -1.08 -2.74 -3.19
CA LEU A 94 -1.56 -3.97 -3.85
C LEU A 94 -1.58 -5.18 -2.92
N ARG A 95 -0.55 -5.35 -2.08
CA ARG A 95 -0.53 -6.43 -1.07
C ARG A 95 -1.68 -6.28 -0.08
N LYS A 96 -1.94 -5.05 0.38
CA LYS A 96 -3.05 -4.75 1.28
C LYS A 96 -4.40 -5.04 0.63
N ALA A 97 -4.61 -4.63 -0.62
CA ALA A 97 -5.84 -4.94 -1.37
C ALA A 97 -6.05 -6.45 -1.55
N LEU A 98 -4.98 -7.23 -1.76
CA LEU A 98 -5.10 -8.69 -1.87
C LEU A 98 -5.48 -9.37 -0.54
N ALA A 99 -5.26 -8.71 0.60
CA ALA A 99 -5.53 -9.28 1.92
C ALA A 99 -7.02 -9.22 2.33
N PHE A 100 -7.81 -8.28 1.78
CA PHE A 100 -9.20 -8.10 2.20
C PHE A 100 -10.19 -9.07 1.56
N GLY A 101 -9.86 -9.70 0.43
CA GLY A 101 -10.60 -10.81 -0.17
C GLY A 101 -11.96 -10.47 -0.79
N ASP A 102 -12.86 -9.84 -0.03
CA ASP A 102 -14.27 -9.53 -0.37
C ASP A 102 -14.65 -8.06 -0.12
N MET A 103 -13.74 -7.19 0.33
CA MET A 103 -14.01 -5.75 0.51
C MET A 103 -13.79 -4.98 -0.81
N GLU A 104 -14.60 -5.28 -1.83
CA GLU A 104 -14.43 -4.83 -3.22
C GLU A 104 -14.12 -3.34 -3.39
N GLN A 105 -14.75 -2.48 -2.58
CA GLN A 105 -14.56 -1.02 -2.69
C GLN A 105 -13.21 -0.54 -2.12
N GLN A 106 -12.79 -1.09 -0.97
CA GLN A 106 -11.48 -0.77 -0.38
C GLN A 106 -10.35 -1.26 -1.28
N ASP A 107 -10.52 -2.48 -1.82
CA ASP A 107 -9.58 -3.08 -2.77
C ASP A 107 -9.47 -2.24 -4.05
N ALA A 108 -10.59 -1.80 -4.61
CA ALA A 108 -10.61 -0.97 -5.80
C ALA A 108 -9.90 0.38 -5.59
N ASN A 109 -10.05 1.00 -4.42
CA ASN A 109 -9.40 2.27 -4.11
C ASN A 109 -7.89 2.11 -3.88
N LEU A 110 -7.45 1.04 -3.20
CA LEU A 110 -6.03 0.71 -3.04
C LEU A 110 -5.36 0.36 -4.38
N VAL A 111 -6.05 -0.41 -5.23
CA VAL A 111 -5.58 -0.71 -6.60
C VAL A 111 -5.48 0.58 -7.43
N ARG A 112 -6.43 1.50 -7.31
CA ARG A 112 -6.38 2.80 -8.01
C ARG A 112 -5.19 3.64 -7.57
N ALA A 113 -4.91 3.70 -6.26
CA ALA A 113 -3.75 4.40 -5.72
C ALA A 113 -2.42 3.83 -6.25
N ALA A 114 -2.32 2.49 -6.35
CA ALA A 114 -1.14 1.83 -6.92
C ALA A 114 -1.01 2.00 -8.44
N LEU A 115 -2.12 1.99 -9.19
CA LEU A 115 -2.11 2.16 -10.65
C LEU A 115 -1.61 3.56 -11.07
N ALA A 116 -1.88 4.59 -10.28
CA ALA A 116 -1.41 5.95 -10.56
C ALA A 116 0.11 6.02 -10.74
N TYR A 117 0.87 5.28 -9.93
CA TYR A 117 2.33 5.12 -10.09
C TYR A 117 2.69 4.44 -11.41
N LEU A 118 2.06 3.30 -11.71
CA LEU A 118 2.37 2.48 -12.90
C LEU A 118 2.03 3.19 -14.21
N GLU A 119 1.06 4.10 -14.18
CA GLU A 119 0.65 4.90 -15.33
C GLU A 119 1.44 6.22 -15.46
N GLY A 120 2.36 6.52 -14.53
CA GLY A 120 3.12 7.77 -14.52
C GLY A 120 2.26 9.01 -14.23
N ARG A 121 1.16 8.83 -13.48
CA ARG A 121 0.20 9.89 -13.10
C ARG A 121 0.36 10.33 -11.64
N ALA A 122 1.41 9.86 -10.98
CA ALA A 122 1.76 10.15 -9.59
C ALA A 122 2.47 11.50 -9.43
#